data_AF-A0A8H4RU48-F1
#
_entry.id   AF-A0A8H4RU48-F1
#
_cell.length_a   1.000
_cell.length_b   1.000
_cell.length_c   1.000
_cell.angle_alpha   90.00
_cell.angle_beta   90.00
_cell.angle_gamma   90.00
#
_symmetry.space_group_name_H-M   'P 1'
#
loop_
_entity.id
_entity.type
_entity.pdbx_description
1 polymer ?
#
loop_
_entity_poly.entity_id
_entity_poly.type
_entity_poly.pdbx_seq_one_letter_code
_entity_poly.pdbx_strand_id
1 'polypeptide(L)'
;MAPGLEDWIRQRFPEIGFDKGKFIGKKEFKSRLVSENPGKKEDIHRIVNKISREHHQGSPLSRTEESSSNLTPRPKQEASHKGPETRGGSDPLESNFDSERGSSQGPNSSKDSEVDLRRDSKKDPSVEELQNSLLNFSSDNDGSSSMAKHALKNAVLFSDTTLEDHPHDLPQYGLLSSFETSSSNAPARSKLFLNTNVPFSAFVCGVQGSGKSHTSACMLENCLIRTPILGSLQRPLTALVFNRAEYTNRLNFRPSEAAFLATVGEQCPGHELHVKKINVLVSPSNYPHLRDAYKEIHGVEVRPFKLYPENLNISTMLALMSFDQSQGSPLYMATVNKILRGMSSEDSGPFDYLEFRKKLREAELEKRQETFLNQRLDVLESFLDLKGKSNISSKAEFKPGEATILDLSCPFVDAASACVLFNIGLGMFLESNAATGKVLFLDEAHKACGPPLLKHRRLLLI
;
A
#
# COMPACT_ATOMS: atom_id res chain seq x y z
N MET A 1 -21.49 15.99 -31.00
CA MET A 1 -20.82 14.76 -31.49
C MET A 1 -21.47 13.59 -30.76
N ALA A 2 -21.93 12.56 -31.49
CA ALA A 2 -22.78 11.49 -30.95
C ALA A 2 -22.10 10.73 -29.79
N PRO A 3 -22.71 10.67 -28.58
CA PRO A 3 -22.13 10.05 -27.39
C PRO A 3 -22.27 8.52 -27.41
N GLY A 4 -21.76 7.86 -28.47
CA GLY A 4 -21.90 6.41 -28.61
C GLY A 4 -20.69 5.68 -29.17
N LEU A 5 -19.85 6.33 -29.99
CA LEU A 5 -18.71 5.64 -30.62
C LEU A 5 -17.44 5.66 -29.75
N GLU A 6 -17.21 6.74 -28.99
CA GLU A 6 -16.04 6.84 -28.10
C GLU A 6 -16.17 5.88 -26.90
N ASP A 7 -17.34 5.82 -26.28
CA ASP A 7 -17.62 4.90 -25.16
C ASP A 7 -17.57 3.43 -25.62
N TRP A 8 -18.08 3.15 -26.82
CA TRP A 8 -17.98 1.82 -27.42
C TRP A 8 -16.52 1.40 -27.64
N ILE A 9 -15.64 2.29 -28.12
CA ILE A 9 -14.21 2.01 -28.28
C ILE A 9 -13.54 1.77 -26.91
N ARG A 10 -13.88 2.56 -25.89
CA ARG A 10 -13.32 2.39 -24.53
C ARG A 10 -13.75 1.07 -23.88
N GLN A 11 -14.99 0.63 -24.10
CA GLN A 11 -15.48 -0.67 -23.63
C GLN A 11 -14.80 -1.85 -24.33
N ARG A 12 -14.51 -1.74 -25.63
CA ARG A 12 -13.85 -2.82 -26.39
C ARG A 12 -12.34 -2.93 -26.18
N PHE A 13 -11.70 -1.89 -25.67
CA PHE A 13 -10.25 -1.88 -25.44
C PHE A 13 -9.71 -3.08 -24.62
N PRO A 14 -10.28 -3.45 -23.46
CA PRO A 14 -9.81 -4.62 -22.70
C PRO A 14 -10.06 -5.96 -23.41
N GLU A 15 -11.07 -6.05 -24.27
CA GLU A 15 -11.48 -7.31 -24.91
C GLU A 15 -10.66 -7.65 -26.15
N ILE A 16 -10.42 -6.66 -27.03
CA ILE A 16 -9.79 -6.90 -28.33
C ILE A 16 -8.41 -6.26 -28.46
N GLY A 17 -8.01 -5.42 -27.50
CA GLY A 17 -6.73 -4.71 -27.49
C GLY A 17 -5.55 -5.53 -26.98
N PHE A 18 -5.80 -6.69 -26.35
CA PHE A 18 -4.75 -7.50 -25.72
C PHE A 18 -4.75 -8.92 -26.26
N ASP A 19 -3.55 -9.46 -26.48
CA ASP A 19 -3.33 -10.88 -26.75
C ASP A 19 -2.31 -11.40 -25.71
N LYS A 20 -2.69 -12.46 -24.99
CA LYS A 20 -1.91 -13.04 -23.87
C LYS A 20 -1.37 -11.99 -22.88
N GLY A 21 -2.19 -10.97 -22.58
CA GLY A 21 -1.84 -9.90 -21.64
C GLY A 21 -0.91 -8.81 -22.17
N LYS A 22 -0.53 -8.83 -23.46
CA LYS A 22 0.23 -7.75 -24.11
C LYS A 22 -0.63 -7.00 -25.11
N PHE A 23 -0.48 -5.67 -25.15
CA PHE A 23 -1.21 -4.83 -26.10
C PHE A 23 -0.74 -5.11 -27.53
N ILE A 24 -1.68 -5.39 -28.44
CA ILE A 24 -1.41 -5.83 -29.82
C ILE A 24 -0.91 -4.71 -30.76
N GLY A 25 -0.83 -3.48 -30.26
CA GLY A 25 -0.41 -2.31 -31.03
C GLY A 25 -1.56 -1.59 -31.73
N LYS A 26 -1.35 -0.28 -31.98
CA LYS A 26 -2.41 0.63 -32.45
C LYS A 26 -2.95 0.28 -33.84
N LYS A 27 -2.12 -0.28 -34.72
CA LYS A 27 -2.50 -0.63 -36.10
C LYS A 27 -3.45 -1.82 -36.12
N GLU A 28 -3.12 -2.85 -35.34
CA GLU A 28 -3.91 -4.07 -35.23
C GLU A 28 -5.23 -3.82 -34.51
N PHE A 29 -5.19 -3.06 -33.41
CA PHE A 29 -6.40 -2.66 -32.68
C PHE A 29 -7.41 -1.89 -33.56
N LYS A 30 -6.94 -0.96 -34.40
CA LYS A 30 -7.79 -0.26 -35.36
C LYS A 30 -8.38 -1.20 -36.41
N SER A 31 -7.59 -2.16 -36.90
CA SER A 31 -8.05 -3.15 -37.86
C SER A 31 -9.23 -3.96 -37.31
N ARG A 32 -9.12 -4.42 -36.05
CA ARG A 32 -10.17 -5.18 -35.35
C ARG A 32 -11.44 -4.36 -35.09
N LEU A 33 -11.31 -3.09 -34.69
CA LEU A 33 -12.47 -2.21 -34.53
C LEU A 33 -13.19 -1.93 -35.86
N VAL A 34 -12.44 -1.82 -36.95
CA VAL A 34 -13.00 -1.59 -38.30
C VAL A 34 -13.66 -2.85 -38.85
N SER A 35 -13.18 -4.05 -38.50
CA SER A 35 -13.89 -5.29 -38.88
C SER A 35 -15.25 -5.42 -38.18
N GLU A 36 -15.40 -4.91 -36.96
CA GLU A 36 -16.69 -4.94 -36.24
C GLU A 36 -17.64 -3.82 -36.66
N ASN A 37 -17.11 -2.69 -37.15
CA ASN A 37 -17.93 -1.56 -37.60
C ASN A 37 -17.34 -0.89 -38.86
N PRO A 38 -17.46 -1.54 -40.03
CA PRO A 38 -16.81 -1.10 -41.27
C PRO A 38 -17.32 0.25 -41.79
N GLY A 39 -18.55 0.65 -41.42
CA GLY A 39 -19.16 1.91 -41.85
C GLY A 39 -18.60 3.17 -41.18
N LYS A 40 -17.74 3.05 -40.15
CA LYS A 40 -17.22 4.20 -39.37
C LYS A 40 -15.68 4.23 -39.29
N LYS A 41 -15.01 3.72 -40.32
CA LYS A 41 -13.55 3.57 -40.36
C LYS A 41 -12.79 4.86 -40.00
N GLU A 42 -13.15 5.99 -40.60
CA GLU A 42 -12.45 7.26 -40.35
C GLU A 42 -12.66 7.80 -38.94
N ASP A 43 -13.88 7.67 -38.41
CA ASP A 43 -14.21 8.10 -37.05
C ASP A 43 -13.50 7.26 -35.99
N ILE A 44 -13.41 5.93 -36.20
CA ILE A 44 -12.64 5.02 -35.35
C ILE A 44 -11.16 5.42 -35.33
N HIS A 45 -10.58 5.71 -36.49
CA HIS A 45 -9.17 6.13 -36.56
C HIS A 45 -8.95 7.47 -35.84
N ARG A 46 -9.88 8.42 -35.99
CA ARG A 46 -9.82 9.74 -35.35
C ARG A 46 -9.93 9.64 -33.83
N ILE A 47 -10.88 8.86 -33.33
CA ILE A 47 -11.12 8.68 -31.89
C ILE A 47 -9.97 7.92 -31.22
N VAL A 48 -9.49 6.82 -31.81
CA VAL A 48 -8.34 6.08 -31.25
C VAL A 48 -7.08 6.95 -31.20
N ASN A 49 -6.87 7.82 -32.19
CA ASN A 49 -5.77 8.79 -32.16
C ASN A 49 -5.97 9.88 -31.09
N LYS A 50 -7.20 10.33 -30.87
CA LYS A 50 -7.56 11.31 -29.82
C LYS A 50 -7.30 10.73 -28.42
N ILE A 51 -7.84 9.54 -28.12
CA ILE A 51 -7.62 8.82 -26.85
C ILE A 51 -6.13 8.58 -26.61
N SER A 52 -5.39 8.21 -27.65
CA SER A 52 -3.94 8.02 -27.53
C SER A 52 -3.19 9.32 -27.21
N ARG A 53 -3.62 10.47 -27.71
CA ARG A 53 -2.98 11.77 -27.41
C ARG A 53 -3.30 12.23 -25.99
N GLU A 54 -4.53 12.00 -25.52
CA GLU A 54 -4.94 12.25 -24.13
C GLU A 54 -4.08 11.44 -23.13
N HIS A 55 -3.81 10.16 -23.43
CA HIS A 55 -2.92 9.34 -22.60
C HIS A 55 -1.44 9.75 -22.65
N HIS A 56 -0.96 10.39 -23.72
CA HIS A 56 0.44 10.83 -23.83
C HIS A 56 0.69 12.22 -23.22
N GLN A 57 -0.35 13.02 -22.95
CA GLN A 57 -0.20 14.31 -22.26
C GLN A 57 -0.32 14.19 -20.73
N GLY A 58 -0.69 13.02 -20.20
CA GLY A 58 -0.85 12.75 -18.76
C GLY A 58 0.25 11.90 -18.10
N SER A 59 1.39 11.64 -18.75
CA SER A 59 2.51 10.91 -18.13
C SER A 59 3.86 11.28 -18.77
N PRO A 60 4.89 11.63 -17.99
CA PRO A 60 6.25 11.74 -18.50
C PRO A 60 6.89 10.35 -18.62
N LEU A 61 7.60 10.14 -19.74
CA LEU A 61 8.55 9.05 -20.05
C LEU A 61 7.98 7.72 -20.59
N SER A 62 8.01 7.59 -21.92
CA SER A 62 8.65 6.44 -22.59
C SER A 62 8.98 6.78 -24.05
N ARG A 63 10.18 7.32 -24.29
CA ARG A 63 10.88 7.19 -25.57
C ARG A 63 12.15 6.40 -25.31
N THR A 64 12.11 5.11 -25.62
CA THR A 64 13.30 4.36 -25.99
C THR A 64 13.11 3.96 -27.43
N GLU A 65 14.03 4.45 -28.24
CA GLU A 65 14.18 4.17 -29.66
C GLU A 65 14.57 2.70 -29.85
N GLU A 66 13.97 2.06 -30.85
CA GLU A 66 14.56 0.90 -31.52
C GLU A 66 15.64 1.42 -32.49
N SER A 67 16.87 0.97 -32.30
CA SER A 67 18.00 1.22 -33.20
C SER A 67 18.21 0.04 -34.17
N SER A 68 18.30 0.33 -35.47
CA SER A 68 19.22 -0.22 -36.50
C SER A 68 18.63 0.13 -37.88
N SER A 69 19.35 0.59 -38.91
CA SER A 69 20.75 0.47 -39.30
C SER A 69 21.14 1.51 -40.38
N ASN A 70 22.42 1.90 -40.36
CA ASN A 70 23.31 2.21 -41.49
C ASN A 70 23.09 3.41 -42.45
N LEU A 71 24.03 4.37 -42.37
CA LEU A 71 24.85 5.01 -43.44
C LEU A 71 24.99 6.54 -43.30
N THR A 72 26.23 6.97 -43.06
CA THR A 72 26.78 8.34 -43.17
C THR A 72 26.97 8.78 -44.64
N PRO A 73 27.42 10.02 -44.96
CA PRO A 73 27.12 11.35 -44.39
C PRO A 73 26.96 12.46 -45.47
N ARG A 74 26.38 13.63 -45.13
CA ARG A 74 26.87 15.03 -45.36
C ARG A 74 25.76 16.10 -45.46
N PRO A 75 26.09 17.39 -45.20
CA PRO A 75 25.16 18.40 -44.68
C PRO A 75 24.76 19.47 -45.71
N LYS A 76 23.75 20.31 -45.37
CA LYS A 76 23.49 21.70 -45.82
C LYS A 76 22.15 22.17 -45.21
N GLN A 77 22.12 23.18 -44.34
CA GLN A 77 22.10 24.64 -44.57
C GLN A 77 20.68 25.23 -44.38
N GLU A 78 20.64 26.24 -43.48
CA GLU A 78 19.83 27.46 -43.54
C GLU A 78 18.30 27.38 -43.41
N ALA A 79 17.82 27.77 -42.23
CA ALA A 79 16.53 28.42 -42.05
C ALA A 79 16.75 29.95 -42.06
N SER A 80 15.96 30.66 -42.87
CA SER A 80 15.75 32.09 -42.74
C SER A 80 14.26 32.41 -42.63
N HIS A 81 13.96 33.20 -41.59
CA HIS A 81 13.13 34.40 -41.61
C HIS A 81 11.59 34.37 -41.60
N LYS A 82 11.11 35.20 -40.64
CA LYS A 82 9.99 36.16 -40.66
C LYS A 82 8.60 35.73 -40.14
N GLY A 83 8.16 36.40 -39.06
CA GLY A 83 6.75 36.72 -38.78
C GLY A 83 6.28 37.91 -39.65
N PRO A 84 5.29 38.75 -39.26
CA PRO A 84 4.43 38.75 -38.05
C PRO A 84 2.93 39.10 -38.34
N GLU A 85 2.18 39.51 -37.29
CA GLU A 85 0.93 40.34 -37.30
C GLU A 85 -0.43 39.66 -37.61
N THR A 86 -1.64 40.02 -37.11
CA THR A 86 -2.21 41.15 -36.30
C THR A 86 -3.64 40.84 -35.78
N ARG A 87 -4.02 41.47 -34.65
CA ARG A 87 -5.29 42.15 -34.21
C ARG A 87 -6.73 41.66 -34.58
N GLY A 88 -7.62 41.61 -33.56
CA GLY A 88 -8.71 42.62 -33.37
C GLY A 88 -10.21 42.21 -33.32
N GLY A 89 -10.91 42.59 -32.23
CA GLY A 89 -12.37 42.90 -32.11
C GLY A 89 -13.36 41.72 -32.01
N SER A 90 -14.53 41.75 -31.36
CA SER A 90 -15.33 42.73 -30.61
C SER A 90 -16.58 42.03 -30.00
N ASP A 91 -17.03 42.52 -28.84
CA ASP A 91 -18.29 42.29 -28.07
C ASP A 91 -19.60 42.78 -28.80
N PRO A 92 -20.86 42.80 -28.27
CA PRO A 92 -21.51 42.26 -27.03
C PRO A 92 -23.05 41.85 -27.14
N LEU A 93 -23.73 41.67 -25.96
CA LEU A 93 -25.17 41.91 -25.58
C LEU A 93 -26.24 40.78 -25.73
N GLU A 94 -26.84 40.29 -24.63
CA GLU A 94 -28.19 40.57 -24.02
C GLU A 94 -29.40 39.94 -24.77
N SER A 95 -30.49 39.37 -24.23
CA SER A 95 -31.30 39.59 -23.02
C SER A 95 -32.49 38.59 -22.92
N ASN A 96 -33.16 38.57 -21.75
CA ASN A 96 -34.58 38.28 -21.39
C ASN A 96 -35.16 36.83 -21.52
N PHE A 97 -35.75 36.17 -20.50
CA PHE A 97 -36.86 36.39 -19.52
C PHE A 97 -38.30 36.15 -20.05
N ASP A 98 -39.14 35.63 -19.11
CA ASP A 98 -40.61 35.37 -19.08
C ASP A 98 -41.12 33.94 -19.45
N SER A 99 -41.68 33.13 -18.53
CA SER A 99 -42.97 33.17 -17.77
C SER A 99 -44.14 32.58 -18.60
N GLU A 100 -45.21 31.91 -18.15
CA GLU A 100 -45.77 31.34 -16.91
C GLU A 100 -47.09 30.59 -17.32
N ARG A 101 -47.58 29.62 -16.53
CA ARG A 101 -49.01 29.15 -16.39
C ARG A 101 -49.74 28.50 -17.60
N GLY A 102 -50.67 27.55 -17.50
CA GLY A 102 -51.37 26.86 -16.41
C GLY A 102 -52.79 26.41 -16.86
N SER A 103 -53.24 25.20 -16.44
CA SER A 103 -54.65 24.71 -16.32
C SER A 103 -55.49 24.51 -17.62
N SER A 104 -56.55 23.69 -17.75
CA SER A 104 -57.15 22.50 -17.08
C SER A 104 -58.45 22.09 -17.83
N GLN A 105 -58.92 20.84 -17.63
CA GLN A 105 -60.30 20.28 -17.78
C GLN A 105 -60.75 19.52 -19.05
N GLY A 106 -61.41 18.36 -18.81
CA GLY A 106 -61.95 17.32 -19.74
C GLY A 106 -63.34 17.62 -20.35
N PRO A 107 -64.24 16.64 -20.70
CA PRO A 107 -64.64 15.47 -19.87
C PRO A 107 -65.13 14.14 -20.58
N ASN A 108 -65.52 13.14 -19.75
CA ASN A 108 -66.52 12.03 -19.92
C ASN A 108 -66.23 10.83 -20.88
N SER A 109 -66.57 9.55 -20.62
CA SER A 109 -67.42 8.85 -19.62
C SER A 109 -67.28 7.30 -19.67
N SER A 110 -67.73 6.61 -18.59
CA SER A 110 -68.47 5.32 -18.55
C SER A 110 -67.80 3.94 -18.31
N LYS A 111 -68.16 3.37 -17.14
CA LYS A 111 -68.60 1.99 -16.79
C LYS A 111 -67.62 0.90 -16.30
N ASP A 112 -67.79 0.61 -15.00
CA ASP A 112 -68.01 -0.68 -14.31
C ASP A 112 -67.13 -1.90 -14.63
N SER A 113 -66.30 -2.31 -13.67
CA SER A 113 -66.41 -3.62 -12.99
C SER A 113 -65.42 -3.73 -11.83
N GLU A 114 -65.97 -4.14 -10.69
CA GLU A 114 -65.38 -4.33 -9.38
C GLU A 114 -64.61 -5.66 -9.33
N VAL A 115 -63.31 -5.63 -8.99
CA VAL A 115 -62.57 -6.79 -8.48
C VAL A 115 -61.70 -6.33 -7.31
N ASP A 116 -62.08 -6.84 -6.14
CA ASP A 116 -61.43 -6.68 -4.84
C ASP A 116 -59.98 -7.18 -4.86
N LEU A 117 -59.02 -6.26 -4.71
CA LEU A 117 -57.62 -6.58 -4.42
C LEU A 117 -57.18 -5.68 -3.27
N ARG A 118 -57.34 -6.21 -2.04
CA ARG A 118 -56.62 -5.73 -0.86
C ARG A 118 -55.11 -5.79 -1.13
N ARG A 119 -54.53 -4.66 -1.57
CA ARG A 119 -53.09 -4.43 -1.52
C ARG A 119 -52.72 -4.19 -0.06
N ASP A 120 -52.21 -5.24 0.59
CA ASP A 120 -51.28 -5.04 1.71
C ASP A 120 -50.11 -4.21 1.18
N SER A 121 -50.09 -2.92 1.50
CA SER A 121 -48.92 -2.08 1.34
C SER A 121 -47.88 -2.50 2.38
N LYS A 122 -47.19 -3.63 2.12
CA LYS A 122 -45.92 -3.92 2.77
C LYS A 122 -45.00 -2.75 2.45
N LYS A 123 -44.78 -1.86 3.43
CA LYS A 123 -43.70 -0.88 3.36
C LYS A 123 -42.43 -1.67 3.08
N ASP A 124 -41.68 -1.24 2.06
CA ASP A 124 -40.34 -1.75 1.86
C ASP A 124 -39.57 -1.56 3.18
N PRO A 125 -38.90 -2.61 3.68
CA PRO A 125 -38.18 -2.53 4.94
C PRO A 125 -37.14 -1.41 4.84
N SER A 126 -36.99 -0.64 5.91
CA SER A 126 -35.99 0.42 5.94
C SER A 126 -34.59 -0.17 5.72
N VAL A 127 -33.67 0.63 5.18
CA VAL A 127 -32.27 0.19 4.99
C VAL A 127 -31.67 -0.29 6.31
N GLU A 128 -32.08 0.31 7.42
CA GLU A 128 -31.70 -0.08 8.77
C GLU A 128 -32.25 -1.46 9.16
N GLU A 129 -33.53 -1.75 8.88
CA GLU A 129 -34.11 -3.08 9.10
C GLU A 129 -33.41 -4.16 8.25
N LEU A 130 -33.07 -3.84 7.00
CA LEU A 130 -32.31 -4.73 6.13
C LEU A 130 -30.88 -4.96 6.65
N GLN A 131 -30.21 -3.92 7.14
CA GLN A 131 -28.88 -4.03 7.76
C GLN A 131 -28.91 -4.86 9.05
N ASN A 132 -29.90 -4.64 9.91
CA ASN A 132 -30.07 -5.40 11.15
C ASN A 132 -30.37 -6.88 10.87
N SER A 133 -31.15 -7.16 9.83
CA SER A 133 -31.41 -8.52 9.33
C SER A 133 -30.14 -9.18 8.78
N LEU A 134 -29.32 -8.47 8.00
CA LEU A 134 -28.02 -8.96 7.51
C LEU A 134 -27.04 -9.26 8.65
N LEU A 135 -27.10 -8.48 9.73
CA LEU A 135 -26.25 -8.63 10.91
C LEU A 135 -26.81 -9.67 11.91
N ASN A 136 -27.94 -10.33 11.61
CA ASN A 136 -28.63 -11.28 12.49
C ASN A 136 -28.92 -10.72 13.89
N PHE A 137 -29.16 -9.41 14.02
CA PHE A 137 -29.59 -8.84 15.30
C PHE A 137 -31.05 -9.22 15.55
N SER A 138 -31.26 -10.31 16.30
CA SER A 138 -32.57 -10.65 16.86
C SER A 138 -32.83 -9.74 18.05
N SER A 139 -33.99 -9.10 18.10
CA SER A 139 -34.42 -8.25 19.22
C SER A 139 -34.81 -9.07 20.46
N ASP A 140 -33.94 -9.99 20.90
CA ASP A 140 -34.16 -10.79 22.10
C ASP A 140 -33.51 -10.09 23.30
N ASN A 141 -34.35 -9.54 24.15
CA ASN A 141 -34.02 -8.42 25.03
C ASN A 141 -33.45 -8.79 26.42
N ASP A 142 -33.09 -10.04 26.72
CA ASP A 142 -32.78 -10.43 28.12
C ASP A 142 -31.35 -10.95 28.39
N GLY A 143 -30.44 -10.94 27.41
CA GLY A 143 -29.01 -11.26 27.57
C GLY A 143 -28.02 -10.17 27.11
N SER A 144 -28.55 -9.03 26.68
CA SER A 144 -27.90 -8.06 25.78
C SER A 144 -26.69 -7.32 26.36
N SER A 145 -26.65 -7.03 27.66
CA SER A 145 -25.65 -6.10 28.22
C SER A 145 -24.20 -6.62 28.17
N SER A 146 -23.98 -7.92 28.33
CA SER A 146 -22.64 -8.52 28.28
C SER A 146 -22.10 -8.58 26.85
N MET A 147 -22.96 -8.96 25.90
CA MET A 147 -22.61 -9.10 24.48
C MET A 147 -22.41 -7.73 23.81
N ALA A 148 -23.25 -6.74 24.14
CA ALA A 148 -23.06 -5.35 23.70
C ALA A 148 -21.77 -4.75 24.24
N LYS A 149 -21.44 -4.98 25.52
CA LYS A 149 -20.15 -4.57 26.11
C LYS A 149 -18.95 -5.25 25.44
N HIS A 150 -19.08 -6.53 25.10
CA HIS A 150 -18.02 -7.25 24.38
C HIS A 150 -17.85 -6.73 22.95
N ALA A 151 -18.94 -6.42 22.25
CA ALA A 151 -18.89 -5.81 20.92
C ALA A 151 -18.21 -4.44 20.97
N LEU A 152 -18.57 -3.62 21.96
CA LEU A 152 -17.98 -2.30 22.18
C LEU A 152 -16.48 -2.36 22.46
N LYS A 153 -16.05 -3.27 23.36
CA LYS A 153 -14.64 -3.47 23.68
C LYS A 153 -13.79 -3.81 22.46
N ASN A 154 -14.40 -4.49 21.49
CA ASN A 154 -13.75 -4.95 20.26
C ASN A 154 -13.98 -4.01 19.07
N ALA A 155 -14.69 -2.89 19.25
CA ALA A 155 -14.91 -1.92 18.19
C ALA A 155 -13.58 -1.24 17.82
N VAL A 156 -13.20 -1.33 16.55
CA VAL A 156 -11.94 -0.73 16.05
C VAL A 156 -12.05 0.80 15.97
N LEU A 157 -13.21 1.30 15.56
CA LEU A 157 -13.52 2.72 15.46
C LEU A 157 -14.76 3.03 16.29
N PHE A 158 -14.76 4.17 16.98
CA PHE A 158 -15.90 4.63 17.77
C PHE A 158 -15.93 6.16 17.86
N SER A 159 -17.11 6.71 18.17
CA SER A 159 -17.33 8.16 18.31
C SER A 159 -17.12 8.64 19.74
N ASP A 160 -17.01 9.96 19.91
CA ASP A 160 -17.05 10.64 21.21
C ASP A 160 -18.26 10.26 22.07
N THR A 161 -19.46 10.16 21.50
CA THR A 161 -20.67 9.75 22.25
C THR A 161 -20.48 8.40 22.94
N THR A 162 -19.92 7.43 22.21
CA THR A 162 -19.63 6.09 22.75
C THR A 162 -18.58 6.12 23.87
N LEU A 163 -17.61 7.03 23.76
CA LEU A 163 -16.57 7.21 24.77
C LEU A 163 -17.13 7.82 26.06
N GLU A 164 -18.08 8.76 25.95
CA GLU A 164 -18.75 9.39 27.09
C GLU A 164 -19.64 8.39 27.85
N ASP A 165 -20.36 7.53 27.13
CA ASP A 165 -21.25 6.53 27.72
C ASP A 165 -20.49 5.38 28.41
N HIS A 166 -19.32 5.00 27.87
CA HIS A 166 -18.61 3.78 28.27
C HIS A 166 -17.07 3.96 28.39
N PRO A 167 -16.58 4.91 29.21
CA PRO A 167 -15.15 5.23 29.29
C PRO A 167 -14.30 4.07 29.86
N HIS A 168 -14.86 3.25 30.75
CA HIS A 168 -14.14 2.13 31.38
C HIS A 168 -13.94 0.93 30.46
N ASP A 169 -14.76 0.80 29.42
CA ASP A 169 -14.67 -0.32 28.47
C ASP A 169 -13.65 -0.04 27.34
N LEU A 170 -13.17 1.21 27.23
CA LEU A 170 -12.22 1.66 26.21
C LEU A 170 -10.92 2.18 26.86
N PRO A 171 -10.05 1.28 27.38
CA PRO A 171 -8.90 1.68 28.18
C PRO A 171 -7.81 2.40 27.38
N GLN A 172 -7.74 2.16 26.06
CA GLN A 172 -6.76 2.78 25.18
C GLN A 172 -7.36 3.12 23.82
N TYR A 173 -7.11 4.33 23.35
CA TYR A 173 -7.57 4.87 22.09
C TYR A 173 -6.82 6.13 21.70
N GLY A 174 -6.87 6.49 20.42
CA GLY A 174 -6.31 7.73 19.91
C GLY A 174 -7.22 8.40 18.88
N LEU A 175 -7.14 9.72 18.79
CA LEU A 175 -7.94 10.54 17.90
C LEU A 175 -7.51 10.29 16.45
N LEU A 176 -8.46 9.93 15.59
CA LEU A 176 -8.19 9.67 14.18
C LEU A 176 -8.66 10.82 13.29
N SER A 177 -9.82 11.39 13.58
CA SER A 177 -10.40 12.48 12.79
C SER A 177 -11.48 13.23 13.56
N SER A 178 -11.89 14.39 13.04
CA SER A 178 -13.11 15.08 13.43
C SER A 178 -13.93 15.38 12.18
N PHE A 179 -15.25 15.21 12.30
CA PHE A 179 -16.20 15.48 11.22
C PHE A 179 -17.34 16.35 11.74
N GLU A 180 -17.89 17.18 10.86
CA GLU A 180 -19.05 18.01 11.18
C GLU A 180 -20.32 17.18 11.02
N THR A 181 -21.13 17.12 12.07
CA THR A 181 -22.48 16.57 11.96
C THR A 181 -23.45 17.72 11.67
N SER A 182 -24.17 17.62 10.56
CA SER A 182 -25.24 18.56 10.22
C SER A 182 -26.50 18.21 11.02
N SER A 183 -26.46 18.38 12.34
CA SER A 183 -27.66 18.41 13.17
C SER A 183 -28.26 19.82 13.16
N SER A 184 -29.59 19.91 13.08
CA SER A 184 -30.36 21.13 12.84
C SER A 184 -30.25 22.24 13.90
N ASN A 185 -29.48 22.05 14.98
CA ASN A 185 -29.21 23.07 15.98
C ASN A 185 -27.71 23.03 16.36
N ALA A 186 -26.92 23.90 15.72
CA ALA A 186 -25.47 24.10 15.84
C ALA A 186 -24.57 22.99 15.23
N PRO A 187 -23.45 23.36 14.56
CA PRO A 187 -22.47 22.40 14.06
C PRO A 187 -21.72 21.78 15.25
N ALA A 188 -22.13 20.58 15.66
CA ALA A 188 -21.36 19.77 16.60
C ALA A 188 -20.25 19.05 15.81
N ARG A 189 -18.99 19.31 16.20
CA ARG A 189 -17.84 18.56 15.67
C ARG A 189 -17.74 17.25 16.43
N SER A 190 -18.18 16.16 15.79
CA SER A 190 -17.98 14.83 16.32
C SER A 190 -16.55 14.37 16.09
N LYS A 191 -16.02 13.59 17.03
CA LYS A 191 -14.68 13.02 16.95
C LYS A 191 -14.76 11.52 16.68
N LEU A 192 -13.82 11.04 15.86
CA LEU A 192 -13.62 9.63 15.57
C LEU A 192 -12.33 9.16 16.23
N PHE A 193 -12.41 8.08 17.01
CA PHE A 193 -11.29 7.50 17.71
C PHE A 193 -10.96 6.10 17.17
N LEU A 194 -9.68 5.77 17.20
CA LEU A 194 -9.13 4.46 16.90
C LEU A 194 -8.86 3.72 18.21
N ASN A 195 -9.46 2.55 18.38
CA ASN A 195 -9.20 1.65 19.48
C ASN A 195 -7.86 0.93 19.27
N THR A 196 -6.84 1.30 20.03
CA THR A 196 -5.50 0.70 19.97
C THR A 196 -5.35 -0.50 20.88
N ASN A 197 -6.40 -0.86 21.62
CA ASN A 197 -6.42 -2.01 22.52
C ASN A 197 -6.86 -3.32 21.84
N VAL A 198 -7.34 -3.24 20.59
CA VAL A 198 -7.86 -4.38 19.84
C VAL A 198 -7.03 -4.64 18.58
N PRO A 199 -6.81 -5.90 18.19
CA PRO A 199 -6.14 -6.21 16.94
C PRO A 199 -7.07 -5.89 15.77
N PHE A 200 -6.61 -5.09 14.82
CA PHE A 200 -7.26 -4.83 13.54
C PHE A 200 -6.25 -4.91 12.40
N SER A 201 -6.76 -5.00 11.17
CA SER A 201 -5.96 -4.73 9.98
C SER A 201 -6.63 -3.63 9.18
N ALA A 202 -5.84 -2.67 8.72
CA ALA A 202 -6.25 -1.60 7.84
C ALA A 202 -5.53 -1.74 6.50
N PHE A 203 -6.12 -1.17 5.46
CA PHE A 203 -5.46 -0.98 4.17
C PHE A 203 -5.78 0.43 3.70
N VAL A 204 -4.77 1.28 3.61
CA VAL A 204 -4.94 2.69 3.23
C VAL A 204 -4.64 2.87 1.74
N CYS A 205 -5.68 3.06 0.95
CA CYS A 205 -5.58 3.30 -0.50
C CYS A 205 -6.22 4.62 -0.92
N GLY A 206 -5.81 5.14 -2.06
CA GLY A 206 -6.25 6.45 -2.54
C GLY A 206 -5.32 7.06 -3.57
N VAL A 207 -5.80 8.09 -4.26
CA VAL A 207 -5.02 8.82 -5.28
C VAL A 207 -3.83 9.56 -4.67
N GLN A 208 -2.87 9.98 -5.50
CA GLN A 208 -1.74 10.78 -5.02
C GLN A 208 -2.25 12.08 -4.38
N GLY A 209 -1.72 12.42 -3.20
CA GLY A 209 -2.14 13.61 -2.47
C GLY A 209 -3.43 13.48 -1.64
N SER A 210 -4.10 12.31 -1.62
CA SER A 210 -5.34 12.10 -0.85
C SER A 210 -5.15 11.94 0.67
N GLY A 211 -3.95 12.20 1.20
CA GLY A 211 -3.66 12.07 2.63
C GLY A 211 -3.39 10.64 3.13
N LYS A 212 -3.09 9.66 2.27
CA LYS A 212 -2.80 8.27 2.68
C LYS A 212 -1.74 8.18 3.78
N SER A 213 -0.59 8.81 3.55
CA SER A 213 0.50 8.80 4.51
C SER A 213 0.16 9.55 5.78
N HIS A 214 -0.65 10.61 5.68
CA HIS A 214 -1.14 11.33 6.85
C HIS A 214 -2.01 10.43 7.72
N THR A 215 -2.99 9.74 7.14
CA THR A 215 -3.81 8.76 7.86
C THR A 215 -2.96 7.66 8.50
N SER A 216 -1.96 7.16 7.78
CA SER A 216 -1.06 6.11 8.27
C SER A 216 -0.18 6.60 9.42
N ALA A 217 0.33 7.82 9.32
CA ALA A 217 1.06 8.50 10.39
C ALA A 217 0.17 8.67 11.62
N CYS A 218 -1.06 9.16 11.49
CA CYS A 218 -2.00 9.28 12.61
C CYS A 218 -2.30 7.93 13.28
N MET A 219 -2.42 6.84 12.52
CA MET A 219 -2.58 5.51 13.10
C MET A 219 -1.33 5.08 13.90
N LEU A 220 -0.12 5.33 13.38
CA LEU A 220 1.14 5.06 14.07
C LEU A 220 1.31 5.94 15.32
N GLU A 221 0.99 7.23 15.24
CA GLU A 221 1.00 8.18 16.35
C GLU A 221 0.12 7.67 17.50
N ASN A 222 -1.12 7.28 17.19
CA ASN A 222 -2.07 6.74 18.17
C ASN A 222 -1.56 5.45 18.84
N CYS A 223 -0.72 4.67 18.16
CA CYS A 223 -0.14 3.45 18.71
C CYS A 223 1.14 3.68 19.53
N LEU A 224 1.89 4.75 19.24
CA LEU A 224 3.26 4.94 19.75
C LEU A 224 3.41 6.10 20.73
N ILE A 225 2.67 7.20 20.53
CA ILE A 225 2.86 8.45 21.28
C ILE A 225 1.90 8.50 22.46
N ARG A 226 2.45 8.55 23.67
CA ARG A 226 1.66 8.67 24.90
C ARG A 226 1.43 10.13 25.23
N THR A 227 0.28 10.66 24.82
CA THR A 227 -0.11 12.04 25.11
C THR A 227 -1.62 12.16 25.34
N PRO A 228 -2.07 12.92 26.35
CA PRO A 228 -3.50 13.13 26.60
C PRO A 228 -4.19 13.92 25.48
N ILE A 229 -3.44 14.60 24.61
CA ILE A 229 -3.99 15.36 23.48
C ILE A 229 -4.56 14.42 22.41
N LEU A 230 -3.89 13.31 22.13
CA LEU A 230 -4.33 12.32 21.15
C LEU A 230 -5.37 11.38 21.75
N GLY A 231 -5.28 11.05 23.04
CA GLY A 231 -6.23 10.16 23.69
C GLY A 231 -5.63 9.49 24.93
N SER A 232 -6.10 8.27 25.22
CA SER A 232 -5.57 7.45 26.31
C SER A 232 -4.69 6.35 25.74
N LEU A 233 -3.39 6.36 26.04
CA LEU A 233 -2.48 5.27 25.68
C LEU A 233 -1.71 4.81 26.93
N GLN A 234 -2.21 3.75 27.59
CA GLN A 234 -1.63 3.27 28.84
C GLN A 234 -0.34 2.46 28.63
N ARG A 235 -0.31 1.64 27.57
CA ARG A 235 0.78 0.77 27.14
C ARG A 235 1.07 1.03 25.66
N PRO A 236 2.00 1.95 25.35
CA PRO A 236 2.41 2.23 23.98
C PRO A 236 2.89 0.96 23.27
N LEU A 237 2.45 0.76 22.03
CA LEU A 237 2.84 -0.39 21.22
C LEU A 237 4.28 -0.22 20.73
N THR A 238 4.83 -1.27 20.14
CA THR A 238 6.07 -1.20 19.35
C THR A 238 5.73 -1.35 17.87
N ALA A 239 6.41 -0.60 17.00
CA ALA A 239 6.14 -0.65 15.56
C ALA A 239 7.33 -1.19 14.77
N LEU A 240 7.04 -1.99 13.75
CA LEU A 240 7.93 -2.36 12.66
C LEU A 240 7.38 -1.78 11.36
N VAL A 241 8.18 -0.98 10.67
CA VAL A 241 7.85 -0.35 9.39
C VAL A 241 8.73 -0.96 8.31
N PHE A 242 8.14 -1.47 7.24
CA PHE A 242 8.89 -1.87 6.05
C PHE A 242 8.88 -0.74 5.04
N ASN A 243 10.07 -0.32 4.60
CA ASN A 243 10.23 0.70 3.59
C ASN A 243 11.13 0.20 2.45
N ARG A 244 10.69 0.46 1.21
CA ARG A 244 11.47 0.22 0.00
C ARG A 244 11.07 1.22 -1.07
N ALA A 245 11.88 2.26 -1.22
CA ALA A 245 11.79 3.19 -2.33
C ALA A 245 12.67 2.74 -3.51
N GLU A 246 12.26 3.05 -4.74
CA GLU A 246 13.14 2.93 -5.89
C GLU A 246 14.31 3.90 -5.75
N TYR A 247 15.52 3.35 -5.68
CA TYR A 247 16.72 4.14 -5.55
C TYR A 247 17.06 4.77 -6.91
N THR A 248 16.74 6.06 -7.08
CA THR A 248 17.01 6.79 -8.32
C THR A 248 18.33 7.56 -8.26
N ASN A 249 18.50 8.46 -7.28
CA ASN A 249 19.73 9.22 -7.07
C ASN A 249 19.81 9.70 -5.60
N ARG A 250 21.03 9.94 -5.09
CA ARG A 250 21.29 10.44 -3.73
C ARG A 250 20.53 11.72 -3.40
N LEU A 251 20.40 12.64 -4.36
CA LEU A 251 19.75 13.94 -4.17
C LEU A 251 18.22 13.87 -4.12
N ASN A 252 17.65 12.79 -4.65
CA ASN A 252 16.19 12.61 -4.73
C ASN A 252 15.69 11.50 -3.79
N PHE A 253 16.59 10.87 -3.03
CA PHE A 253 16.21 9.87 -2.05
C PHE A 253 15.46 10.55 -0.90
N ARG A 254 14.29 10.02 -0.56
CA ARG A 254 13.48 10.50 0.56
C ARG A 254 13.48 9.43 1.66
N PRO A 255 13.82 9.80 2.90
CA PRO A 255 13.57 8.95 4.06
C PRO A 255 12.11 8.51 4.15
N SER A 256 11.86 7.40 4.83
CA SER A 256 10.48 6.95 5.13
C SER A 256 9.74 8.05 5.88
N GLU A 257 8.49 8.30 5.48
CA GLU A 257 7.66 9.33 6.11
C GLU A 257 7.41 9.02 7.60
N ALA A 258 7.38 7.74 7.97
CA ALA A 258 7.29 7.29 9.35
C ALA A 258 8.46 7.76 10.23
N ALA A 259 9.62 8.09 9.64
CA ALA A 259 10.78 8.61 10.38
C ALA A 259 10.54 10.01 10.93
N PHE A 260 9.68 10.79 10.29
CA PHE A 260 9.35 12.14 10.75
C PHE A 260 8.50 12.13 12.02
N LEU A 261 7.94 10.99 12.43
CA LEU A 261 7.26 10.83 13.72
C LEU A 261 8.18 11.06 14.93
N ALA A 262 9.50 11.02 14.75
CA ALA A 262 10.47 11.41 15.79
C ALA A 262 10.61 12.94 15.94
N THR A 263 10.07 13.72 15.00
CA THR A 263 10.15 15.18 15.01
C THR A 263 9.16 15.74 16.02
N VAL A 264 9.61 16.66 16.85
CA VAL A 264 8.74 17.31 17.84
C VAL A 264 7.76 18.23 17.12
N GLY A 265 6.47 17.98 17.30
CA GLY A 265 5.43 18.90 16.83
C GLY A 265 5.47 20.22 17.60
N GLU A 266 5.74 21.33 16.91
CA GLU A 266 5.69 22.70 17.49
C GLU A 266 4.26 23.18 17.82
N GLN A 267 3.26 22.43 17.35
CA GLN A 267 1.84 22.78 17.42
C GLN A 267 1.32 22.93 18.87
N CYS A 268 1.95 22.27 19.83
CA CYS A 268 1.52 22.25 21.23
C CYS A 268 2.72 22.38 22.18
N PRO A 269 3.12 23.61 22.56
CA PRO A 269 4.20 23.85 23.50
C PRO A 269 3.98 23.10 24.82
N GLY A 270 5.00 22.39 25.31
CA GLY A 270 4.97 21.68 26.59
C GLY A 270 4.42 20.24 26.54
N HIS A 271 4.05 19.73 25.36
CA HIS A 271 3.68 18.33 25.18
C HIS A 271 4.67 17.62 24.27
N GLU A 272 5.15 16.44 24.70
CA GLU A 272 6.01 15.58 23.89
C GLU A 272 5.18 14.87 22.81
N LEU A 273 4.90 15.57 21.71
CA LEU A 273 4.20 15.03 20.54
C LEU A 273 5.18 14.40 19.54
N HIS A 274 5.96 13.43 20.00
CA HIS A 274 6.88 12.68 19.15
C HIS A 274 7.04 11.24 19.64
N VAL A 275 7.43 10.36 18.73
CA VAL A 275 7.83 9.00 19.06
C VAL A 275 9.16 9.06 19.81
N LYS A 276 9.24 8.32 20.92
CA LYS A 276 10.39 8.33 21.82
C LYS A 276 11.72 8.07 21.11
N LYS A 277 11.72 7.12 20.18
CA LYS A 277 12.90 6.76 19.38
C LYS A 277 12.49 6.04 18.11
N ILE A 278 13.18 6.36 17.01
CA ILE A 278 13.08 5.63 15.75
C ILE A 278 14.41 4.97 15.43
N ASN A 279 14.42 3.65 15.29
CA ASN A 279 15.59 2.88 14.88
C ASN A 279 15.45 2.52 13.40
N VAL A 280 16.39 2.92 12.54
CA VAL A 280 16.35 2.63 11.10
C VAL A 280 17.40 1.58 10.79
N LEU A 281 16.95 0.38 10.44
CA LEU A 281 17.77 -0.73 10.00
C LEU A 281 17.88 -0.68 8.48
N VAL A 282 19.10 -0.54 7.97
CA VAL A 282 19.33 -0.32 6.53
C VAL A 282 20.18 -1.41 5.89
N SER A 283 20.07 -1.57 4.57
CA SER A 283 20.98 -2.45 3.84
C SER A 283 22.45 -2.09 4.11
N PRO A 284 23.31 -3.06 4.52
CA PRO A 284 24.74 -2.80 4.75
C PRO A 284 25.46 -2.19 3.54
N SER A 285 25.05 -2.56 2.32
CA SER A 285 25.64 -2.06 1.07
C SER A 285 25.28 -0.60 0.75
N ASN A 286 24.20 -0.06 1.33
CA ASN A 286 23.78 1.34 1.15
C ASN A 286 23.78 2.15 2.46
N TYR A 287 24.41 1.63 3.52
CA TYR A 287 24.41 2.24 4.85
C TYR A 287 24.91 3.69 4.86
N PRO A 288 26.06 4.06 4.25
CA PRO A 288 26.55 5.44 4.32
C PRO A 288 25.55 6.44 3.75
N HIS A 289 24.89 6.11 2.63
CA HIS A 289 23.94 6.99 1.96
C HIS A 289 22.66 7.17 2.77
N LEU A 290 22.09 6.06 3.27
CA LEU A 290 20.87 6.12 4.07
C LEU A 290 21.13 6.79 5.41
N ARG A 291 22.29 6.53 6.05
CA ARG A 291 22.68 7.25 7.26
C ARG A 291 22.72 8.76 7.03
N ASP A 292 23.30 9.21 5.91
CA ASP A 292 23.36 10.63 5.59
C ASP A 292 21.97 11.22 5.30
N ALA A 293 21.07 10.48 4.64
CA ALA A 293 19.72 10.94 4.34
C ALA A 293 18.82 11.08 5.58
N TYR A 294 18.97 10.19 6.56
CA TYR A 294 18.21 10.24 7.81
C TYR A 294 18.85 11.15 8.88
N LYS A 295 20.09 11.64 8.66
CA LYS A 295 20.86 12.42 9.63
C LYS A 295 20.18 13.73 10.05
N GLU A 296 19.36 14.30 9.16
CA GLU A 296 18.65 15.56 9.40
C GLU A 296 17.47 15.40 10.36
N ILE A 297 17.00 14.18 10.58
CA ILE A 297 15.85 13.90 11.44
C ILE A 297 16.33 13.61 12.86
N HIS A 298 15.96 14.49 13.80
CA HIS A 298 16.25 14.29 15.22
C HIS A 298 15.48 13.08 15.77
N GLY A 299 16.07 12.36 16.75
CA GLY A 299 15.45 11.19 17.36
C GLY A 299 15.51 9.90 16.52
N VAL A 300 16.23 9.93 15.40
CA VAL A 300 16.46 8.77 14.52
C VAL A 300 17.86 8.20 14.70
N GLU A 301 17.96 6.89 14.91
CA GLU A 301 19.22 6.15 14.94
C GLU A 301 19.31 5.17 13.78
N VAL A 302 20.30 5.36 12.90
CA VAL A 302 20.51 4.49 11.73
C VAL A 302 21.58 3.45 12.01
N ARG A 303 21.28 2.17 11.74
CA ARG A 303 22.18 1.04 11.92
C ARG A 303 22.10 0.09 10.72
N PRO A 304 23.20 -0.59 10.35
CA PRO A 304 23.12 -1.63 9.34
C PRO A 304 22.25 -2.80 9.84
N PHE A 305 21.33 -3.26 9.01
CA PHE A 305 20.57 -4.48 9.24
C PHE A 305 21.51 -5.68 9.11
N LYS A 306 21.72 -6.37 10.23
CA LYS A 306 22.56 -7.57 10.28
C LYS A 306 21.77 -8.73 10.85
N LEU A 307 21.95 -9.87 10.22
CA LEU A 307 21.37 -11.14 10.60
C LEU A 307 22.39 -11.93 11.40
N TYR A 308 21.97 -12.40 12.56
CA TYR A 308 22.77 -13.32 13.35
C TYR A 308 22.54 -14.75 12.87
N PRO A 309 23.56 -15.63 12.93
CA PRO A 309 23.39 -17.04 12.60
C PRO A 309 22.23 -17.70 13.35
N GLU A 310 21.98 -17.30 14.60
CA GLU A 310 20.84 -17.77 15.42
C GLU A 310 19.46 -17.46 14.81
N ASN A 311 19.35 -16.40 13.99
CA ASN A 311 18.09 -16.01 13.34
C ASN A 311 17.90 -16.70 11.99
N LEU A 312 18.90 -17.45 11.51
CA LEU A 312 18.75 -18.25 10.30
C LEU A 312 18.10 -19.58 10.64
N ASN A 313 17.07 -19.92 9.87
CA ASN A 313 16.46 -21.24 9.90
C ASN A 313 16.36 -21.79 8.48
N ILE A 314 15.98 -23.06 8.36
CA ILE A 314 15.88 -23.74 7.06
C ILE A 314 14.93 -22.99 6.12
N SER A 315 13.78 -22.54 6.60
CA SER A 315 12.80 -21.79 5.81
C SER A 315 13.37 -20.47 5.28
N THR A 316 14.12 -19.75 6.13
CA THR A 316 14.84 -18.53 5.76
C THR A 316 15.88 -18.81 4.69
N MET A 317 16.68 -19.87 4.84
CA MET A 317 17.68 -20.26 3.84
C MET A 317 17.06 -20.67 2.51
N LEU A 318 15.95 -21.41 2.54
CA LEU A 318 15.19 -21.75 1.34
C LEU A 318 14.68 -20.51 0.62
N ALA A 319 14.10 -19.57 1.36
CA ALA A 319 13.58 -18.33 0.81
C ALA A 319 14.69 -17.46 0.20
N LEU A 320 15.84 -17.36 0.87
CA LEU A 320 17.00 -16.58 0.41
C LEU A 320 17.65 -17.18 -0.84
N MET A 321 17.68 -18.51 -0.96
CA MET A 321 18.30 -19.21 -2.08
C MET A 321 17.33 -19.42 -3.25
N SER A 322 16.03 -19.46 -3.00
CA SER A 322 14.97 -19.58 -4.01
C SER A 322 14.68 -18.22 -4.65
N PHE A 323 15.54 -17.78 -5.55
CA PHE A 323 15.32 -16.53 -6.27
C PHE A 323 14.21 -16.67 -7.33
N ASP A 324 13.19 -15.83 -7.20
CA ASP A 324 12.12 -15.60 -8.20
C ASP A 324 11.25 -16.82 -8.56
N GLN A 325 10.08 -16.92 -7.92
CA GLN A 325 9.09 -17.95 -8.25
C GLN A 325 8.50 -17.80 -9.67
N SER A 326 8.73 -16.68 -10.36
CA SER A 326 8.17 -16.42 -11.70
C SER A 326 8.95 -17.12 -12.84
N GLN A 327 10.24 -17.38 -12.67
CA GLN A 327 11.10 -18.01 -13.70
C GLN A 327 11.37 -19.50 -13.45
N GLY A 328 10.74 -20.08 -12.42
CA GLY A 328 10.95 -21.47 -12.01
C GLY A 328 12.12 -21.64 -11.05
N SER A 329 12.10 -22.74 -10.29
CA SER A 329 13.12 -23.02 -9.27
C SER A 329 14.50 -23.23 -9.90
N PRO A 330 15.56 -22.53 -9.46
CA PRO A 330 16.91 -22.74 -9.96
C PRO A 330 17.37 -24.19 -9.80
N LEU A 331 18.14 -24.71 -10.76
CA LEU A 331 18.58 -26.11 -10.76
C LEU A 331 19.39 -26.51 -9.50
N TYR A 332 20.14 -25.57 -8.92
CA TYR A 332 20.88 -25.81 -7.67
C TYR A 332 19.97 -26.04 -6.46
N MET A 333 18.69 -25.65 -6.51
CA MET A 333 17.77 -25.77 -5.38
C MET A 333 17.49 -27.21 -5.01
N ALA A 334 17.56 -28.17 -5.95
CA ALA A 334 17.44 -29.58 -5.62
C ALA A 334 18.53 -30.02 -4.63
N THR A 335 19.77 -29.58 -4.89
CA THR A 335 20.94 -29.85 -4.04
C THR A 335 20.85 -29.09 -2.71
N VAL A 336 20.51 -27.81 -2.74
CA VAL A 336 20.31 -26.99 -1.52
C VAL A 336 19.25 -27.63 -0.63
N ASN A 337 18.10 -28.03 -1.19
CA ASN A 337 17.03 -28.71 -0.47
C ASN A 337 17.48 -30.04 0.15
N LYS A 338 18.30 -30.82 -0.58
CA LYS A 338 18.85 -32.09 -0.08
C LYS A 338 19.74 -31.85 1.14
N ILE A 339 20.63 -30.85 1.08
CA ILE A 339 21.52 -30.50 2.19
C ILE A 339 20.71 -30.01 3.39
N LEU A 340 19.78 -29.07 3.19
CA LEU A 340 18.96 -28.51 4.26
C LEU A 340 18.09 -29.58 4.94
N ARG A 341 17.54 -30.53 4.16
CA ARG A 341 16.83 -31.68 4.73
C ARG A 341 17.74 -32.58 5.56
N GLY A 342 18.96 -32.85 5.10
CA GLY A 342 19.94 -33.63 5.85
C GLY A 342 20.26 -32.98 7.21
N MET A 343 20.54 -31.67 7.20
CA MET A 343 20.81 -30.90 8.41
C MET A 343 19.60 -30.84 9.37
N SER A 344 18.37 -30.93 8.85
CA SER A 344 17.16 -30.98 9.68
C SER A 344 16.91 -32.34 10.33
N SER A 345 17.37 -33.43 9.72
CA SER A 345 17.15 -34.80 10.19
C SER A 345 18.22 -35.25 11.19
N GLU A 346 19.39 -34.63 11.15
CA GLU A 346 20.41 -34.76 12.18
C GLU A 346 19.94 -33.91 13.38
N ASP A 347 19.67 -34.49 14.56
CA ASP A 347 19.23 -33.84 15.83
C ASP A 347 20.26 -32.81 16.38
N SER A 348 20.81 -31.97 15.51
CA SER A 348 22.05 -31.20 15.65
C SER A 348 21.85 -29.81 16.25
N GLY A 349 20.64 -29.48 16.73
CA GLY A 349 20.36 -28.19 17.34
C GLY A 349 20.04 -27.08 16.31
N PRO A 350 20.29 -25.79 16.62
CA PRO A 350 19.97 -24.68 15.72
C PRO A 350 20.81 -24.74 14.44
N PHE A 351 20.25 -24.17 13.36
CA PHE A 351 20.88 -24.21 12.03
C PHE A 351 22.28 -23.55 12.03
N ASP A 352 23.32 -24.30 11.66
CA ASP A 352 24.67 -23.77 11.49
C ASP A 352 24.96 -23.40 10.02
N TYR A 353 25.12 -22.10 9.78
CA TYR A 353 25.48 -21.57 8.46
C TYR A 353 26.86 -22.04 7.97
N LEU A 354 27.85 -22.18 8.85
CA LEU A 354 29.20 -22.60 8.48
C LEU A 354 29.21 -24.05 8.02
N GLU A 355 28.47 -24.90 8.71
CA GLU A 355 28.27 -26.30 8.30
C GLU A 355 27.55 -26.37 6.95
N PHE A 356 26.48 -25.59 6.77
CA PHE A 356 25.79 -25.49 5.49
C PHE A 356 26.74 -25.10 4.35
N ARG A 357 27.60 -24.09 4.57
CA ARG A 357 28.59 -23.65 3.56
C ARG A 357 29.63 -24.72 3.27
N LYS A 358 30.01 -25.54 4.26
CA LYS A 358 30.89 -26.70 4.07
C LYS A 358 30.21 -27.78 3.22
N LYS A 359 29.01 -28.22 3.58
CA LYS A 359 28.25 -29.24 2.82
C LYS A 359 27.99 -28.79 1.38
N LEU A 360 27.80 -27.49 1.14
CA LEU A 360 27.67 -26.92 -0.21
C LEU A 360 28.93 -27.08 -1.07
N ARG A 361 30.13 -26.87 -0.51
CA ARG A 361 31.39 -27.05 -1.23
C ARG A 361 31.66 -28.52 -1.58
N GLU A 362 31.16 -29.43 -0.76
CA GLU A 362 31.29 -30.88 -0.96
C GLU A 362 30.26 -31.45 -1.94
N ALA A 363 29.21 -30.69 -2.28
CA ALA A 363 28.09 -31.18 -3.10
C ALA A 363 28.34 -31.18 -4.62
N GLU A 364 29.57 -30.89 -5.06
CA GLU A 364 30.03 -30.95 -6.47
C GLU A 364 29.02 -30.36 -7.48
N LEU A 365 28.59 -29.12 -7.26
CA LEU A 365 27.70 -28.43 -8.18
C LEU A 365 28.39 -28.13 -9.53
N GLU A 366 27.61 -28.13 -10.61
CA GLU A 366 28.11 -27.68 -11.90
C GLU A 366 28.61 -26.22 -11.80
N LYS A 367 29.76 -25.90 -12.40
CA LYS A 367 30.42 -24.58 -12.30
C LYS A 367 29.48 -23.39 -12.56
N ARG A 368 28.54 -23.52 -13.50
CA ARG A 368 27.53 -22.48 -13.78
C ARG A 368 26.55 -22.32 -12.61
N GLN A 369 26.05 -23.42 -12.06
CA GLN A 369 25.14 -23.42 -10.91
C GLN A 369 25.82 -22.88 -9.65
N GLU A 370 27.08 -23.26 -9.43
CA GLU A 370 27.89 -22.76 -8.33
C GLU A 370 28.09 -21.24 -8.41
N THR A 371 28.35 -20.72 -9.62
CA THR A 371 28.51 -19.27 -9.85
C THR A 371 27.23 -18.51 -9.47
N PHE A 372 26.06 -18.99 -9.91
CA PHE A 372 24.78 -18.36 -9.56
C PHE A 372 24.46 -18.47 -8.07
N LEU A 373 24.75 -19.62 -7.45
CA LEU A 373 24.53 -19.82 -6.03
C LEU A 373 25.46 -18.91 -5.19
N ASN A 374 26.73 -18.78 -5.58
CA ASN A 374 27.68 -17.90 -4.89
C ASN A 374 27.24 -16.44 -4.94
N GLN A 375 26.71 -15.95 -6.07
CA GLN A 375 26.13 -14.60 -6.13
C GLN A 375 24.99 -14.40 -5.12
N ARG A 376 24.18 -15.43 -4.85
CA ARG A 376 23.11 -15.38 -3.83
C ARG A 376 23.67 -15.39 -2.42
N LEU A 377 24.67 -16.23 -2.19
CA LEU A 377 25.35 -16.31 -0.90
C LEU A 377 26.10 -15.02 -0.60
N ASP A 378 26.69 -14.34 -1.58
CA ASP A 378 27.33 -13.04 -1.41
C ASP A 378 26.34 -11.97 -0.90
N VAL A 379 25.11 -11.94 -1.44
CA VAL A 379 24.06 -11.04 -0.95
C VAL A 379 23.72 -11.40 0.50
N LEU A 380 23.45 -12.67 0.80
CA LEU A 380 23.14 -13.10 2.17
C LEU A 380 24.29 -12.78 3.14
N GLU A 381 25.51 -13.18 2.82
CA GLU A 381 26.73 -12.97 3.61
C GLU A 381 26.98 -11.47 3.86
N SER A 382 26.53 -10.58 2.96
CA SER A 382 26.57 -9.13 3.20
C SER A 382 25.68 -8.68 4.36
N PHE A 383 24.60 -9.40 4.67
CA PHE A 383 23.71 -9.17 5.81
C PHE A 383 24.11 -10.01 7.03
N LEU A 384 24.86 -11.10 6.88
CA LEU A 384 25.28 -11.93 8.03
C LEU A 384 26.35 -11.23 8.88
N ASP A 385 26.25 -11.38 10.20
CA ASP A 385 27.36 -11.12 11.13
C ASP A 385 28.00 -12.44 11.58
N LEU A 386 28.90 -12.96 10.76
CA LEU A 386 29.64 -14.20 11.03
C LEU A 386 30.77 -14.02 12.05
N LYS A 387 31.19 -12.79 12.34
CA LYS A 387 32.38 -12.53 13.15
C LYS A 387 32.05 -12.26 14.62
N GLY A 388 30.77 -12.13 14.96
CA GLY A 388 30.32 -11.70 16.30
C GLY A 388 30.94 -10.37 16.72
N LYS A 389 31.46 -9.59 15.75
CA LYS A 389 32.27 -8.39 16.02
C LYS A 389 31.41 -7.18 16.31
N SER A 390 30.10 -7.26 16.09
CA SER A 390 29.17 -6.32 16.70
C SER A 390 29.04 -6.62 18.20
N ASN A 391 30.03 -6.17 18.98
CA ASN A 391 29.89 -5.97 20.44
C ASN A 391 28.81 -4.93 20.79
N ILE A 392 28.08 -4.42 19.80
CA ILE A 392 26.90 -3.59 19.95
C ILE A 392 25.73 -4.55 20.04
N SER A 393 25.08 -4.61 21.21
CA SER A 393 23.75 -5.19 21.39
C SER A 393 22.81 -4.73 20.26
N SER A 394 22.81 -5.48 19.15
CA SER A 394 22.10 -5.15 17.91
C SER A 394 21.14 -6.28 17.55
N LYS A 395 20.68 -7.03 18.56
CA LYS A 395 19.28 -7.45 18.55
C LYS A 395 18.49 -6.15 18.55
N ALA A 396 17.74 -5.88 17.48
CA ALA A 396 16.80 -4.77 17.46
C ALA A 396 15.85 -4.97 18.63
N GLU A 397 16.03 -4.18 19.69
CA GLU A 397 15.17 -4.25 20.86
C GLU A 397 13.87 -3.52 20.51
N PHE A 398 12.82 -4.29 20.22
CA PHE A 398 11.49 -3.76 19.97
C PHE A 398 10.87 -3.31 21.30
N LYS A 399 10.97 -2.01 21.58
CA LYS A 399 10.53 -1.41 22.83
C LYS A 399 9.17 -0.70 22.71
N PRO A 400 8.38 -0.66 23.80
CA PRO A 400 7.17 0.14 23.87
C PRO A 400 7.43 1.62 23.55
N GLY A 401 6.61 2.20 22.67
CA GLY A 401 6.69 3.62 22.26
C GLY A 401 7.83 3.93 21.29
N GLU A 402 8.50 2.90 20.75
CA GLU A 402 9.55 3.04 19.75
C GLU A 402 9.13 2.39 18.42
N ALA A 403 9.62 2.94 17.31
CA ALA A 403 9.43 2.37 15.98
C ALA A 403 10.77 1.89 15.40
N THR A 404 10.73 0.76 14.70
CA THR A 404 11.86 0.25 13.93
C THR A 404 11.50 0.26 12.45
N ILE A 405 12.24 1.00 11.64
CA ILE A 405 12.07 1.06 10.19
C ILE A 405 13.12 0.14 9.56
N LEU A 406 12.69 -0.92 8.88
CA LEU A 406 13.56 -1.72 8.03
C LEU A 406 13.51 -1.13 6.62
N ASP A 407 14.52 -0.33 6.29
CA ASP A 407 14.64 0.36 5.01
C ASP A 407 15.64 -0.36 4.10
N LEU A 408 15.09 -1.09 3.13
CA LEU A 408 15.87 -1.87 2.16
C LEU A 408 15.99 -1.14 0.81
N SER A 409 15.86 0.19 0.79
CA SER A 409 16.05 1.03 -0.39
C SER A 409 17.52 1.02 -0.82
N CYS A 410 17.87 0.06 -1.65
CA CYS A 410 19.25 -0.19 -2.06
C CYS A 410 19.29 -0.63 -3.54
N PRO A 411 20.17 -0.05 -4.37
CA PRO A 411 20.28 -0.42 -5.78
C PRO A 411 20.75 -1.87 -5.99
N PHE A 412 21.34 -2.47 -4.96
CA PHE A 412 21.85 -3.86 -4.99
C PHE A 412 20.87 -4.87 -4.37
N VAL A 413 19.68 -4.45 -3.92
CA VAL A 413 18.67 -5.32 -3.31
C VAL A 413 17.40 -5.29 -4.19
N ASP A 414 17.16 -6.38 -4.90
CA ASP A 414 15.98 -6.53 -5.74
C ASP A 414 14.72 -6.83 -4.90
N ALA A 415 13.55 -6.85 -5.53
CA ALA A 415 12.26 -7.01 -4.86
C ALA A 415 12.14 -8.35 -4.13
N ALA A 416 12.62 -9.44 -4.74
CA ALA A 416 12.55 -10.76 -4.13
C ALA A 416 13.43 -10.84 -2.88
N SER A 417 14.69 -10.37 -2.96
CA SER A 417 15.58 -10.39 -1.79
C SER A 417 15.07 -9.52 -0.65
N ALA A 418 14.51 -8.34 -0.94
CA ALA A 418 13.91 -7.50 0.10
C ALA A 418 12.71 -8.16 0.75
N CYS A 419 11.83 -8.82 -0.01
CA CYS A 419 10.69 -9.56 0.54
C CYS A 419 11.15 -10.65 1.52
N VAL A 420 12.23 -11.37 1.19
CA VAL A 420 12.78 -12.39 2.11
C VAL A 420 13.36 -11.74 3.36
N LEU A 421 14.14 -10.66 3.22
CA LEU A 421 14.71 -9.93 4.36
C LEU A 421 13.61 -9.32 5.26
N PHE A 422 12.51 -8.83 4.68
CA PHE A 422 11.32 -8.38 5.40
C PHE A 422 10.66 -9.53 6.17
N ASN A 423 10.53 -10.72 5.58
CA ASN A 423 10.01 -11.88 6.31
C ASN A 423 10.89 -12.25 7.51
N ILE A 424 12.22 -12.16 7.37
CA ILE A 424 13.14 -12.40 8.49
C ILE A 424 12.96 -11.34 9.57
N GLY A 425 12.92 -10.06 9.20
CA GLY A 425 12.67 -8.96 10.13
C GLY A 425 11.32 -9.09 10.85
N LEU A 426 10.29 -9.54 10.13
CA LEU A 426 8.97 -9.85 10.69
C LEU A 426 9.05 -10.99 11.70
N GLY A 427 9.75 -12.09 11.37
CA GLY A 427 9.98 -13.20 12.30
C GLY A 427 10.63 -12.73 13.59
N MET A 428 11.73 -11.96 13.48
CA MET A 428 12.42 -11.36 14.64
C MET A 428 11.48 -10.48 15.48
N PHE A 429 10.62 -9.69 14.83
CA PHE A 429 9.65 -8.84 15.50
C PHE A 429 8.53 -9.62 16.20
N LEU A 430 8.08 -10.73 15.62
CA LEU A 430 7.04 -11.57 16.24
C LEU A 430 7.60 -12.37 17.42
N GLU A 431 8.83 -12.86 17.31
CA GLU A 431 9.52 -13.60 18.36
C GLU A 431 10.01 -12.69 19.50
N SER A 432 10.24 -11.40 19.23
CA SER A 432 10.70 -10.49 20.28
C SER A 432 9.72 -10.44 21.45
N ASN A 433 10.24 -10.62 22.66
CA ASN A 433 9.44 -10.61 23.88
C ASN A 433 9.09 -9.16 24.28
N ALA A 434 8.17 -8.55 23.54
CA ALA A 434 7.60 -7.26 23.89
C ALA A 434 6.39 -7.52 24.79
N ALA A 435 6.44 -7.07 26.03
CA ALA A 435 5.29 -7.06 26.95
C ALA A 435 4.16 -6.10 26.50
N THR A 436 4.23 -5.58 25.28
CA THR A 436 3.32 -4.60 24.69
C THR A 436 2.79 -5.09 23.33
N GLY A 437 1.74 -4.45 22.84
CA GLY A 437 1.18 -4.71 21.52
C GLY A 437 2.16 -4.39 20.39
N LYS A 438 1.97 -5.02 19.24
CA LYS A 438 2.86 -4.93 18.07
C LYS A 438 2.10 -4.37 16.87
N VAL A 439 2.73 -3.43 16.17
CA VAL A 439 2.22 -2.86 14.92
C VAL A 439 3.18 -3.17 13.78
N LEU A 440 2.69 -3.77 12.71
CA LEU A 440 3.40 -3.86 11.45
C LEU A 440 2.79 -2.85 10.48
N PHE A 441 3.62 -2.00 9.90
CA PHE A 441 3.23 -1.08 8.85
C PHE A 441 4.03 -1.38 7.58
N LEU A 442 3.33 -1.52 6.46
CA LEU A 442 3.91 -1.82 5.16
C LEU A 442 3.83 -0.60 4.26
N ASP A 443 4.87 0.24 4.28
CA ASP A 443 4.91 1.43 3.44
C ASP A 443 5.09 1.01 1.97
N GLU A 444 4.25 1.55 1.10
CA GLU A 444 4.23 1.25 -0.34
C GLU A 444 4.23 -0.27 -0.64
N ALA A 445 3.43 -1.06 0.10
CA ALA A 445 3.41 -2.53 0.05
C ALA A 445 3.33 -3.15 -1.36
N HIS A 446 2.68 -2.45 -2.31
CA HIS A 446 2.58 -2.85 -3.71
C HIS A 446 3.93 -2.93 -4.45
N LYS A 447 4.98 -2.26 -3.95
CA LYS A 447 6.35 -2.30 -4.51
C LYS A 447 7.21 -3.42 -3.95
N ALA A 448 6.83 -3.98 -2.80
CA ALA A 448 7.72 -4.79 -1.98
C ALA A 448 7.19 -6.19 -1.65
N CYS A 449 5.88 -6.40 -1.66
CA CYS A 449 5.27 -7.63 -1.15
C CYS A 449 4.72 -8.52 -2.26
N GLY A 450 5.28 -9.72 -2.41
CA GLY A 450 4.61 -10.85 -3.05
C GLY A 450 3.56 -11.49 -2.13
N PRO A 451 2.78 -12.48 -2.61
CA PRO A 451 1.64 -13.07 -1.90
C PRO A 451 1.83 -13.72 -0.50
N PRO A 452 3.03 -14.04 0.04
CA PRO A 452 3.12 -14.78 1.31
C PRO A 452 2.88 -13.98 2.62
N LEU A 453 2.97 -12.64 2.62
CA LEU A 453 3.04 -11.84 3.86
C LEU A 453 1.73 -11.71 4.65
N LEU A 454 0.58 -12.14 4.10
CA LEU A 454 -0.77 -11.83 4.63
C LEU A 454 -1.43 -12.93 5.50
N LYS A 455 -0.69 -13.90 6.05
CA LYS A 455 -1.30 -15.08 6.71
C LYS A 455 -1.35 -15.11 8.25
N HIS A 456 -0.90 -14.08 8.97
CA HIS A 456 -0.81 -14.16 10.44
C HIS A 456 -1.86 -13.35 11.20
N ARG A 457 -2.75 -14.07 11.92
CA ARG A 457 -3.88 -13.58 12.73
C ARG A 457 -3.51 -12.80 14.02
N ARG A 458 -2.22 -12.54 14.28
CA ARG A 458 -1.74 -11.84 15.49
C ARG A 458 -1.06 -10.50 15.21
N LEU A 459 -1.11 -10.02 13.97
CA LEU A 459 -0.57 -8.72 13.61
C LEU A 459 -1.64 -7.65 13.57
N LEU A 460 -1.30 -6.47 14.11
CA LEU A 460 -1.86 -5.23 13.60
C LEU A 460 -1.17 -4.96 12.26
N LEU A 461 -1.87 -5.18 11.15
CA LEU A 461 -1.41 -4.90 9.79
C LEU A 461 -2.02 -3.57 9.37
N ILE A 462 -1.24 -2.49 9.35
CA ILE A 462 -1.65 -1.21 8.75
C ILE A 462 -1.17 -1.16 7.31
#